data_AF-A0A378B809-F1
#
_entry.id   AF-A0A378B809-F1
#
_cell.length_a   1.000
_cell.length_b   1.000
_cell.length_c   1.000
_cell.angle_alpha   90.00
_cell.angle_beta   90.00
_cell.angle_gamma   90.00
#
_symmetry.space_group_name_H-M   'P 1'
#
loop_
_entity.id
_entity.type
_entity.pdbx_description
1 polymer ?
#
loop_
_entity_poly.entity_id
_entity_poly.type
_entity_poly.pdbx_seq_one_letter_code
_entity_poly.pdbx_strand_id
1 'polypeptide(L)'
;MGRWRKTPFVAILTQDYLFLIHFARSYALLVSKLRALPEMRAAAASMNAILNELPLHVGYCAQWGISEPEMAAQPEAPETLNYTRYVLDIGHSGDALDLLVALMPCVAGYAEIGLGLLQHPATDWTITPTPHGSATMAMKAICRASAPRWRCWKTVWQQRGSEARITELSEIFTTATRLEAQFWQMASTPRRRLGRDGAGYRGPWPEPACRRPSAVRQPVVYGSPAGSGCRCSAPAAPAKPACCG
;
A
#
# COMPACT_ATOMS: atom_id res chain seq x y z
N MET A 1 -16.90 19.80 13.44
CA MET A 1 -16.97 18.60 12.57
C MET A 1 -16.38 17.43 13.36
N GLY A 2 -17.18 16.46 13.80
CA GLY A 2 -16.73 15.45 14.78
C GLY A 2 -17.65 14.24 14.93
N ARG A 3 -18.35 13.82 13.86
CA ARG A 3 -19.14 12.59 13.87
C ARG A 3 -18.83 11.77 12.63
N TRP A 4 -17.81 10.91 12.72
CA TRP A 4 -17.74 9.78 11.82
C TRP A 4 -18.98 8.92 12.04
N ARG A 5 -19.65 8.53 10.95
CA ARG A 5 -20.69 7.49 11.05
C ARG A 5 -20.02 6.23 11.59
N LYS A 6 -20.62 5.60 12.61
CA LYS A 6 -20.05 4.47 13.36
C LYS A 6 -19.54 3.35 12.44
N THR A 7 -20.28 3.02 11.39
CA THR A 7 -20.00 1.88 10.52
C THR A 7 -18.77 2.09 9.62
N PRO A 8 -18.59 3.23 8.92
CA PRO A 8 -17.33 3.51 8.20
C PRO A 8 -16.06 3.45 9.06
N PHE A 9 -16.11 3.97 10.28
CA PHE A 9 -14.93 4.03 11.16
C PHE A 9 -14.48 2.64 11.63
N VAL A 10 -15.42 1.80 12.06
CA VAL A 10 -15.10 0.43 12.48
C VAL A 10 -14.61 -0.40 11.28
N ALA A 11 -15.20 -0.21 10.10
CA ALA A 11 -14.76 -0.92 8.89
C ALA A 11 -13.31 -0.57 8.50
N ILE A 12 -12.91 0.71 8.58
CA ILE A 12 -11.53 1.10 8.27
C ILE A 12 -10.56 0.57 9.32
N LEU A 13 -10.91 0.57 10.62
CA LEU A 13 -10.05 0.00 11.66
C LEU A 13 -9.85 -1.52 11.51
N THR A 14 -10.89 -2.25 11.10
CA THR A 14 -10.74 -3.68 10.80
C THR A 14 -9.82 -3.92 9.61
N GLN A 15 -9.90 -3.09 8.56
CA GLN A 15 -8.98 -3.18 7.42
C GLN A 15 -7.55 -2.77 7.79
N ASP A 16 -7.38 -1.78 8.67
CA ASP A 16 -6.08 -1.35 9.17
C ASP A 16 -5.41 -2.42 10.04
N TYR A 17 -6.18 -3.16 10.83
CA TYR A 17 -5.68 -4.35 11.53
C TYR A 17 -5.08 -5.39 10.56
N LEU A 18 -5.79 -5.71 9.47
CA LEU A 18 -5.29 -6.64 8.44
C LEU A 18 -4.06 -6.07 7.70
N PHE A 19 -4.09 -4.77 7.40
CA PHE A 19 -3.00 -4.04 6.78
C PHE A 19 -1.70 -4.10 7.60
N LEU A 20 -1.80 -3.82 8.91
CA LEU A 20 -0.68 -3.80 9.84
C LEU A 20 -0.02 -5.17 9.99
N ILE A 21 -0.77 -6.27 9.91
CA ILE A 21 -0.19 -7.63 9.88
C ILE A 21 0.76 -7.80 8.69
N HIS A 22 0.39 -7.33 7.49
CA HIS A 22 1.27 -7.41 6.32
C HIS A 22 2.43 -6.42 6.41
N PHE A 23 2.22 -5.24 6.98
CA PHE A 23 3.32 -4.31 7.21
C PHE A 23 4.34 -4.86 8.21
N ALA A 24 3.91 -5.57 9.26
CA ALA A 24 4.81 -6.28 10.15
C ALA A 24 5.63 -7.35 9.40
N ARG A 25 5.00 -8.10 8.47
CA ARG A 25 5.70 -9.05 7.59
C ARG A 25 6.69 -8.35 6.66
N SER A 26 6.35 -7.20 6.10
CA SER A 26 7.26 -6.40 5.27
C SER A 26 8.47 -5.89 6.06
N TYR A 27 8.30 -5.49 7.31
CA TYR A 27 9.44 -5.15 8.18
C TYR A 27 10.30 -6.36 8.55
N ALA A 28 9.70 -7.54 8.74
CA ALA A 28 10.46 -8.78 8.91
C ALA A 28 11.29 -9.13 7.66
N LEU A 29 10.70 -8.97 6.47
CA LEU A 29 11.41 -9.10 5.20
C LEU A 29 12.56 -8.09 5.10
N LEU A 30 12.34 -6.84 5.52
CA LEU A 30 13.38 -5.83 5.55
C LEU A 30 14.55 -6.22 6.48
N VAL A 31 14.27 -6.76 7.67
CA VAL A 31 15.32 -7.27 8.57
C VAL A 31 16.21 -8.29 7.85
N SER A 32 15.63 -9.20 7.06
CA SER A 32 16.37 -10.22 6.31
C SER A 32 17.24 -9.65 5.18
N LYS A 33 16.94 -8.45 4.68
CA LYS A 33 17.65 -7.80 3.56
C LYS A 33 18.76 -6.85 4.00
N LEU A 34 18.78 -6.47 5.28
CA LEU A 34 19.77 -5.58 5.85
C LEU A 34 21.03 -6.35 6.23
N ARG A 35 22.20 -5.72 6.03
CA ARG A 35 23.51 -6.34 6.31
C ARG A 35 24.12 -5.91 7.63
N ALA A 36 23.76 -4.73 8.11
CA ALA A 36 24.34 -4.14 9.31
C ALA A 36 23.36 -4.19 10.48
N LEU A 37 23.90 -4.58 11.63
CA LEU A 37 23.13 -4.89 12.84
C LEU A 37 22.31 -3.69 13.37
N PRO A 38 22.81 -2.44 13.37
CA PRO A 38 22.01 -1.30 13.79
C PRO A 38 20.73 -1.11 12.97
N GLU A 39 20.80 -1.30 11.66
CA GLU A 39 19.68 -1.17 10.73
C GLU A 39 18.69 -2.32 10.93
N MET A 40 19.18 -3.56 11.11
CA MET A 40 18.33 -4.71 11.45
C MET A 40 17.55 -4.47 12.75
N ARG A 41 18.20 -3.89 13.78
CA ARG A 41 17.53 -3.53 15.03
C ARG A 41 16.47 -2.45 14.83
N ALA A 42 16.73 -1.46 13.98
CA ALA A 42 15.75 -0.41 13.66
C ALA A 42 14.52 -0.95 12.91
N ALA A 43 14.73 -1.85 11.95
CA ALA A 43 13.64 -2.53 11.23
C ALA A 43 12.83 -3.44 12.16
N ALA A 44 13.49 -4.24 13.00
CA ALA A 44 12.83 -5.08 14.00
C ALA A 44 12.03 -4.26 15.04
N ALA A 45 12.57 -3.13 15.48
CA ALA A 45 11.85 -2.21 16.36
C ALA A 45 10.57 -1.66 15.69
N SER A 46 10.61 -1.40 14.38
CA SER A 46 9.44 -0.94 13.62
C SER A 46 8.38 -2.03 13.49
N MET A 47 8.79 -3.28 13.23
CA MET A 47 7.90 -4.44 13.26
C MET A 47 7.25 -4.59 14.64
N ASN A 48 8.02 -4.55 15.72
CA ASN A 48 7.51 -4.69 17.08
C ASN A 48 6.57 -3.54 17.46
N ALA A 49 6.84 -2.31 17.00
CA ALA A 49 5.93 -1.20 17.22
C ALA A 49 4.55 -1.45 16.60
N ILE A 50 4.50 -1.99 15.37
CA ILE A 50 3.25 -2.37 14.70
C ILE A 50 2.53 -3.49 15.48
N LEU A 51 3.25 -4.54 15.86
CA LEU A 51 2.66 -5.66 16.59
C LEU A 51 2.07 -5.23 17.95
N ASN A 52 2.75 -4.29 18.63
CA ASN A 52 2.28 -3.71 19.88
C ASN A 52 1.14 -2.69 19.71
N GLU A 53 0.89 -2.23 18.47
CA GLU A 53 -0.23 -1.34 18.14
C GLU A 53 -1.53 -2.11 17.90
N LEU A 54 -1.48 -3.34 17.36
CA LEU A 54 -2.68 -4.15 17.07
C LEU A 54 -3.69 -4.27 18.23
N PRO A 55 -3.28 -4.43 19.51
CA PRO A 55 -4.21 -4.46 20.64
C PRO A 55 -5.05 -3.17 20.78
N LEU A 56 -4.54 -2.03 20.31
CA LEU A 56 -5.29 -0.77 20.30
C LEU A 56 -6.48 -0.86 19.35
N HIS A 57 -6.26 -1.32 18.12
CA HIS A 57 -7.32 -1.51 17.13
C HIS A 57 -8.38 -2.50 17.61
N VAL A 58 -7.93 -3.61 18.20
CA VAL A 58 -8.81 -4.61 18.84
C VAL A 58 -9.63 -3.97 19.96
N GLY A 59 -8.98 -3.23 20.86
CA GLY A 59 -9.63 -2.55 21.97
C GLY A 59 -10.68 -1.52 21.54
N TYR A 60 -10.45 -0.80 20.44
CA TYR A 60 -11.45 0.07 19.84
C TYR A 60 -12.62 -0.74 19.27
N CYS A 61 -12.37 -1.71 18.38
CA CYS A 61 -13.41 -2.52 17.76
C CYS A 61 -14.27 -3.28 18.79
N ALA A 62 -13.69 -3.72 19.90
CA ALA A 62 -14.39 -4.38 21.01
C ALA A 62 -15.44 -3.48 21.68
N GLN A 63 -15.25 -2.15 21.71
CA GLN A 63 -16.26 -1.20 22.21
C GLN A 63 -17.55 -1.21 21.36
N TRP A 64 -17.48 -1.75 20.15
CA TRP A 64 -18.61 -1.96 19.24
C TRP A 64 -18.99 -3.44 19.08
N GLY A 65 -18.49 -4.31 19.96
CA GLY A 65 -18.84 -5.73 19.99
C GLY A 65 -18.20 -6.56 18.87
N ILE A 66 -17.13 -6.08 18.24
CA ILE A 66 -16.36 -6.86 17.26
C ILE A 66 -15.13 -7.42 17.93
N SER A 67 -14.99 -8.74 17.92
CA SER A 67 -13.84 -9.46 18.47
C SER A 67 -12.66 -9.51 17.49
N GLU A 68 -11.45 -9.76 18.01
CA GLU A 68 -10.26 -9.93 17.19
C GLU A 68 -10.38 -11.10 16.17
N PRO A 69 -10.92 -12.28 16.53
CA PRO A 69 -11.19 -13.33 15.53
C PRO A 69 -12.13 -12.88 14.41
N GLU A 70 -13.16 -12.09 14.72
CA GLU A 70 -14.06 -11.54 13.70
C GLU A 70 -13.36 -10.53 12.80
N MET A 71 -12.45 -9.71 13.34
CA MET A 71 -11.61 -8.81 12.56
C MET A 71 -10.67 -9.58 11.63
N ALA A 72 -9.99 -10.60 12.16
CA ALA A 72 -9.04 -11.44 11.42
C ALA A 72 -9.72 -12.26 10.31
N ALA A 73 -11.00 -12.62 10.49
CA ALA A 73 -11.79 -13.36 9.50
C ALA A 73 -12.41 -12.47 8.41
N GLN A 74 -12.33 -11.13 8.51
CA GLN A 74 -12.84 -10.26 7.45
C GLN A 74 -12.03 -10.42 6.15
N PRO A 75 -12.70 -10.38 4.99
CA PRO A 75 -11.99 -10.31 3.72
C PRO A 75 -11.22 -8.99 3.61
N GLU A 76 -10.01 -9.07 3.05
CA GLU A 76 -9.24 -7.89 2.68
C GLU A 76 -10.01 -7.07 1.64
N ALA A 77 -10.11 -5.78 1.87
CA ALA A 77 -10.51 -4.81 0.86
C ALA A 77 -9.54 -4.86 -0.33
N PRO A 78 -10.00 -4.59 -1.57
CA PRO A 78 -9.11 -4.41 -2.73
C PRO A 78 -7.99 -3.41 -2.47
N GLU A 79 -8.28 -2.31 -1.76
CA GLU A 79 -7.32 -1.26 -1.41
C GLU A 79 -6.25 -1.77 -0.43
N THR A 80 -6.65 -2.51 0.61
CA THR A 80 -5.75 -3.18 1.55
C THR A 80 -4.86 -4.19 0.84
N LEU A 81 -5.46 -5.03 -0.01
CA LEU A 81 -4.76 -6.05 -0.78
C LEU A 81 -3.76 -5.39 -1.73
N ASN A 82 -4.19 -4.42 -2.55
CA ASN A 82 -3.31 -3.76 -3.52
C ASN A 82 -2.13 -3.08 -2.84
N TYR A 83 -2.35 -2.35 -1.74
CA TYR A 83 -1.26 -1.68 -1.04
C TYR A 83 -0.28 -2.69 -0.42
N THR A 84 -0.78 -3.63 0.37
CA THR A 84 0.09 -4.57 1.09
C THR A 84 0.83 -5.51 0.14
N ARG A 85 0.17 -5.98 -0.93
CA ARG A 85 0.82 -6.83 -1.95
C ARG A 85 1.85 -6.06 -2.76
N TYR A 86 1.59 -4.80 -3.10
CA TYR A 86 2.59 -3.95 -3.75
C TYR A 86 3.86 -3.80 -2.91
N VAL A 87 3.74 -3.48 -1.62
CA VAL A 87 4.91 -3.33 -0.72
C VAL A 87 5.69 -4.64 -0.60
N LEU A 88 5.01 -5.77 -0.44
CA LEU A 88 5.66 -7.08 -0.37
C LEU A 88 6.32 -7.47 -1.70
N ASP A 89 5.68 -7.17 -2.83
CA ASP A 89 6.22 -7.45 -4.17
C ASP A 89 7.49 -6.65 -4.45
N ILE A 90 7.50 -5.34 -4.16
CA ILE A 90 8.73 -4.51 -4.18
C ILE A 90 9.78 -5.09 -3.24
N GLY A 91 9.34 -5.53 -2.05
CA GLY A 91 10.22 -6.20 -1.10
C GLY A 91 10.87 -7.44 -1.67
N HIS A 92 10.13 -8.33 -2.31
CA HIS A 92 10.66 -9.58 -2.84
C HIS A 92 11.51 -9.39 -4.09
N SER A 93 11.08 -8.53 -5.01
CA SER A 93 11.75 -8.29 -6.30
C SER A 93 12.97 -7.36 -6.19
N GLY A 94 12.95 -6.41 -5.25
CA GLY A 94 14.00 -5.41 -5.06
C GLY A 94 14.95 -5.67 -3.88
N ASP A 95 15.76 -4.66 -3.57
CA ASP A 95 16.69 -4.66 -2.45
C ASP A 95 16.11 -4.00 -1.18
N ALA A 96 16.96 -3.82 -0.15
CA ALA A 96 16.53 -3.22 1.10
C ALA A 96 16.09 -1.75 0.96
N LEU A 97 16.67 -1.01 0.00
CA LEU A 97 16.34 0.40 -0.23
C LEU A 97 14.98 0.51 -0.93
N ASP A 98 14.71 -0.35 -1.91
CA ASP A 98 13.41 -0.39 -2.61
C ASP A 98 12.26 -0.66 -1.63
N LEU A 99 12.43 -1.68 -0.78
CA LEU A 99 11.44 -2.02 0.26
C LEU A 99 11.26 -0.88 1.27
N LEU A 100 12.35 -0.28 1.74
CA LEU A 100 12.28 0.87 2.64
C LEU A 100 11.49 2.01 2.02
N VAL A 101 11.76 2.34 0.75
CA VAL A 101 11.06 3.40 0.02
C VAL A 101 9.58 3.09 -0.15
N ALA A 102 9.20 1.84 -0.43
CA ALA A 102 7.80 1.42 -0.48
C ALA A 102 7.07 1.52 0.88
N LEU A 103 7.80 1.37 1.99
CA LEU A 103 7.27 1.51 3.36
C LEU A 103 7.15 2.97 3.83
N MET A 104 7.87 3.90 3.20
CA MET A 104 8.00 5.29 3.69
C MET A 104 6.71 6.11 3.67
N PRO A 105 5.80 6.01 2.67
CA PRO A 105 4.59 6.84 2.65
C PRO A 105 3.75 6.73 3.92
N CYS A 106 3.58 5.52 4.47
CA CYS A 106 2.85 5.32 5.72
C CYS A 106 3.51 6.04 6.91
N VAL A 107 4.85 6.03 6.97
CA VAL A 107 5.59 6.68 8.05
C VAL A 107 5.52 8.21 7.94
N ALA A 108 5.71 8.72 6.72
CA ALA A 108 5.75 10.16 6.45
C ALA A 108 4.34 10.77 6.52
N GLY A 109 3.35 10.13 5.89
CA GLY A 109 1.98 10.59 5.82
C GLY A 109 1.33 10.72 7.19
N TYR A 110 1.49 9.73 8.08
CA TYR A 110 0.97 9.84 9.45
C TYR A 110 1.65 10.95 10.27
N ALA A 111 2.95 11.18 10.05
CA ALA A 111 3.64 12.29 10.71
C ALA A 111 3.16 13.65 10.19
N GLU A 112 2.97 13.79 8.88
CA GLU A 112 2.48 15.03 8.25
C GLU A 112 1.04 15.35 8.63
N ILE A 113 0.12 14.39 8.48
CA ILE A 113 -1.28 14.51 8.93
C ILE A 113 -1.29 14.88 10.42
N GLY A 114 -0.39 14.26 11.17
CA GLY A 114 -0.28 14.48 12.58
C GLY A 114 0.09 15.90 12.99
N LEU A 115 1.14 16.42 12.37
CA LEU A 115 1.56 17.80 12.53
C LEU A 115 0.49 18.78 12.03
N GLY A 116 -0.19 18.46 10.93
CA GLY A 116 -1.30 19.27 10.41
C GLY A 116 -2.45 19.38 11.41
N LEU A 117 -2.88 18.26 12.00
CA LEU A 117 -3.95 18.25 13.01
C LEU A 117 -3.57 19.05 14.27
N LEU A 118 -2.29 19.00 14.69
CA LEU A 118 -1.77 19.80 15.82
C LEU A 118 -1.91 21.31 15.60
N GLN A 119 -1.82 21.75 14.34
CA GLN A 119 -1.83 23.16 13.97
C GLN A 119 -3.21 23.64 13.48
N HIS A 120 -4.13 22.71 13.19
CA HIS A 120 -5.41 23.06 12.60
C HIS A 120 -6.42 23.55 13.66
N PRO A 121 -6.96 24.77 13.55
CA PRO A 121 -7.79 25.40 14.60
C PRO A 121 -9.15 24.72 14.81
N ALA A 122 -9.62 23.95 13.82
CA ALA A 122 -10.87 23.19 13.93
C ALA A 122 -10.69 21.77 14.50
N THR A 123 -9.48 21.38 14.90
CA THR A 123 -9.25 20.06 15.49
C THR A 123 -9.90 20.00 16.88
N ASP A 124 -10.92 19.16 17.00
CA ASP A 124 -11.54 18.85 18.28
C ASP A 124 -10.77 17.72 18.96
N TRP A 125 -10.05 18.04 20.03
CA TRP A 125 -9.23 17.07 20.76
C TRP A 125 -10.04 16.24 21.76
N THR A 126 -11.31 16.60 22.01
CA THR A 126 -12.18 15.90 22.98
C THR A 126 -12.79 14.61 22.42
N ILE A 127 -12.82 14.47 21.09
CA ILE A 127 -13.35 13.30 20.36
C ILE A 127 -12.31 12.18 20.14
N THR A 128 -11.09 12.34 20.64
CA THR A 128 -10.03 11.33 20.54
C THR A 128 -9.78 10.70 21.91
N PRO A 129 -10.49 9.61 22.28
CA PRO A 129 -10.09 8.83 23.44
C PRO A 129 -8.79 8.11 23.09
N THR A 130 -7.62 8.68 23.38
CA THR A 130 -6.34 7.99 23.13
C THR A 130 -5.87 7.26 24.40
N PRO A 131 -5.28 6.05 24.28
CA PRO A 131 -4.69 5.34 25.43
C PRO A 131 -3.54 6.10 26.09
N HIS A 132 -2.97 7.09 25.40
CA HIS A 132 -1.76 7.82 25.80
C HIS A 132 -2.06 9.19 26.44
N GLY A 133 -3.31 9.47 26.81
CA GLY A 133 -3.73 10.76 27.36
C GLY A 133 -4.24 11.71 26.27
N SER A 134 -3.74 12.95 26.26
CA SER A 134 -4.17 13.94 25.25
C SER A 134 -3.75 13.52 23.85
N ALA A 135 -4.58 13.80 22.86
CA ALA A 135 -4.27 13.52 21.45
C ALA A 135 -2.96 14.18 20.96
N THR A 136 -2.52 15.25 21.61
CA THR A 136 -1.18 15.84 21.43
C THR A 136 -0.04 14.87 21.78
N MET A 137 -0.21 14.08 22.83
CA MET A 137 0.79 13.08 23.25
C MET A 137 0.87 11.90 22.28
N ALA A 138 -0.28 11.42 21.80
CA ALA A 138 -0.35 10.43 20.73
C ALA A 138 0.39 10.93 19.48
N MET A 139 0.20 12.20 19.12
CA MET A 139 0.85 12.74 17.93
C MET A 139 2.36 12.91 18.06
N LYS A 140 2.83 13.36 19.22
CA LYS A 140 4.26 13.39 19.54
C LYS A 140 4.86 11.98 19.54
N ALA A 141 4.09 10.96 19.93
CA ALA A 141 4.53 9.57 19.88
C ALA A 141 4.72 9.09 18.42
N ILE A 142 3.79 9.42 17.52
CA ILE A 142 3.91 9.12 16.08
C ILE A 142 5.18 9.76 15.50
N CYS A 143 5.42 11.05 15.77
CA CYS A 143 6.62 11.75 15.30
C CYS A 143 7.92 11.15 15.88
N ARG A 144 7.91 10.73 17.14
CA ARG A 144 9.09 10.06 17.74
C ARG A 144 9.31 8.66 17.15
N ALA A 145 8.24 7.94 16.83
CA ALA A 145 8.29 6.61 16.24
C ALA A 145 8.78 6.62 14.79
N SER A 146 8.64 7.74 14.06
CA SER A 146 9.13 7.86 12.68
C SER A 146 10.64 8.16 12.59
N ALA A 147 11.24 8.80 13.60
CA ALA A 147 12.64 9.21 13.56
C ALA A 147 13.66 8.07 13.35
N PRO A 148 13.54 6.89 14.00
CA PRO A 148 14.42 5.75 13.74
C PRO A 148 14.30 5.23 12.30
N ARG A 149 13.09 5.24 11.72
CA ARG A 149 12.84 4.80 10.35
C ARG A 149 13.49 5.73 9.34
N TRP A 150 13.36 7.04 9.55
CA TRP A 150 14.06 8.05 8.72
C TRP A 150 15.58 7.92 8.80
N ARG A 151 16.13 7.64 9.99
CA ARG A 151 17.57 7.39 10.16
C ARG A 151 18.01 6.15 9.41
N CYS A 152 17.25 5.05 9.53
CA CYS A 152 17.52 3.81 8.79
C CYS A 152 17.50 4.06 7.27
N TRP A 153 16.47 4.74 6.76
CA TRP A 153 16.38 5.11 5.35
C TRP A 153 17.60 5.91 4.88
N LYS A 154 18.00 6.95 5.61
CA LYS A 154 19.19 7.75 5.26
C LYS A 154 20.46 6.89 5.22
N THR A 155 20.65 6.01 6.18
CA THR A 155 21.82 5.13 6.21
C THR A 155 21.81 4.16 5.02
N VAL A 156 20.68 3.52 4.74
CA VAL A 156 20.56 2.57 3.62
C VAL A 156 20.69 3.29 2.28
N TRP A 157 20.19 4.53 2.15
CA TRP A 157 20.42 5.38 1.00
C TRP A 157 21.91 5.63 0.76
N GLN A 158 22.69 5.95 1.80
CA GLN A 158 24.14 6.13 1.64
C GLN A 158 24.86 4.83 1.21
N GLN A 159 24.31 3.66 1.54
CA GLN A 159 24.88 2.37 1.20
C GLN A 159 24.51 1.86 -0.20
N ARG A 160 23.31 2.21 -0.69
CA ARG A 160 22.68 1.56 -1.86
C ARG A 160 22.08 2.53 -2.88
N GLY A 161 21.92 3.79 -2.49
CA GLY A 161 21.38 4.84 -3.33
C GLY A 161 22.41 5.37 -4.32
N SER A 162 21.91 6.00 -5.36
CA SER A 162 22.68 6.78 -6.32
C SER A 162 21.71 7.68 -7.09
N GLU A 163 22.22 8.71 -7.76
CA GLU A 163 21.38 9.57 -8.61
C GLU A 163 20.66 8.77 -9.70
N ALA A 164 21.30 7.73 -10.23
CA ALA A 164 20.72 6.85 -11.24
C ALA A 164 19.47 6.09 -10.75
N ARG A 165 19.33 5.87 -9.44
CA ARG A 165 18.16 5.19 -8.84
C ARG A 165 17.03 6.15 -8.46
N ILE A 166 17.22 7.46 -8.52
CA ILE A 166 16.23 8.44 -8.05
C ILE A 166 14.89 8.27 -8.78
N THR A 167 14.91 8.09 -10.10
CA THR A 167 13.68 7.93 -10.89
C THR A 167 12.89 6.70 -10.44
N GLU A 168 13.53 5.54 -10.39
CA GLU A 168 12.91 4.27 -9.97
C GLU A 168 12.35 4.37 -8.53
N LEU A 169 13.16 4.85 -7.59
CA LEU A 169 12.75 4.97 -6.19
C LEU A 169 11.60 5.99 -6.03
N SER A 170 11.58 7.04 -6.83
CA SER A 170 10.47 8.01 -6.84
C SER A 170 9.18 7.36 -7.33
N GLU A 171 9.23 6.55 -8.39
CA GLU A 171 8.07 5.80 -8.88
C GLU A 171 7.53 4.83 -7.81
N ILE A 172 8.43 4.15 -7.08
CA ILE A 172 8.05 3.27 -5.98
C ILE A 172 7.28 4.06 -4.91
N PHE A 173 7.86 5.18 -4.46
CA PHE A 173 7.27 6.04 -3.43
C PHE A 173 5.94 6.64 -3.87
N THR A 174 5.86 7.17 -5.09
CA THR A 174 4.63 7.75 -5.65
C THR A 174 3.52 6.71 -5.76
N THR A 175 3.84 5.49 -6.19
CA THR A 175 2.84 4.41 -6.28
C THR A 175 2.32 4.01 -4.91
N ALA A 176 3.21 3.80 -3.94
CA ALA A 176 2.81 3.50 -2.56
C ALA A 176 1.98 4.63 -1.94
N THR A 177 2.33 5.90 -2.19
CA THR A 177 1.55 7.07 -1.75
C THR A 177 0.14 7.09 -2.34
N ARG A 178 -0.01 6.75 -3.63
CA ARG A 178 -1.33 6.65 -4.28
C ARG A 178 -2.17 5.51 -3.67
N LEU A 179 -1.55 4.37 -3.38
CA LEU A 179 -2.21 3.22 -2.75
C LEU A 179 -2.66 3.57 -1.32
N GLU A 180 -1.87 4.34 -0.58
CA GLU A 180 -2.25 4.85 0.73
C GLU A 180 -3.44 5.80 0.66
N ALA A 181 -3.44 6.74 -0.28
CA ALA A 181 -4.58 7.62 -0.49
C ALA A 181 -5.86 6.83 -0.81
N GLN A 182 -5.77 5.76 -1.61
CA GLN A 182 -6.89 4.86 -1.89
C GLN A 182 -7.36 4.11 -0.64
N PHE A 183 -6.43 3.62 0.18
CA PHE A 183 -6.75 2.97 1.45
C PHE A 183 -7.59 3.88 2.36
N TRP A 184 -7.19 5.15 2.52
CA TRP A 184 -7.95 6.13 3.28
C TRP A 184 -9.29 6.49 2.63
N GLN A 185 -9.32 6.64 1.31
CA GLN A 185 -10.54 6.98 0.57
C GLN A 185 -11.62 5.89 0.70
N MET A 186 -11.23 4.63 0.95
CA MET A 186 -12.17 3.54 1.21
C MET A 186 -13.12 3.86 2.37
N ALA A 187 -12.68 4.62 3.39
CA ALA A 187 -13.51 5.00 4.53
C ALA A 187 -14.68 5.94 4.14
N SER A 188 -14.52 6.71 3.06
CA SER A 188 -15.51 7.66 2.56
C SER A 188 -16.39 7.11 1.43
N THR A 189 -16.02 5.96 0.86
CA THR A 189 -16.69 5.39 -0.31
C THR A 189 -17.80 4.43 0.13
N PRO A 190 -19.07 4.66 -0.25
CA PRO A 190 -20.16 3.73 0.06
C PRO A 190 -19.92 2.36 -0.60
N ARG A 191 -19.65 1.33 0.21
CA ARG A 191 -19.58 -0.05 -0.29
C ARG A 191 -20.98 -0.64 -0.41
N ARG A 192 -21.37 -1.05 -1.61
CA ARG A 192 -22.50 -2.00 -1.75
C ARG A 192 -22.10 -3.26 -1.01
N ARG A 193 -22.92 -3.70 -0.05
CA ARG A 193 -22.79 -5.05 0.50
C ARG A 193 -22.91 -6.02 -0.67
N LEU A 194 -21.85 -6.77 -0.96
CA LEU A 194 -22.01 -8.02 -1.69
C LEU A 194 -22.91 -8.92 -0.82
N GLY A 195 -23.89 -9.55 -1.45
CA GLY A 195 -25.07 -10.13 -0.82
C GLY A 195 -24.79 -10.97 0.42
N ARG A 196 -25.68 -10.85 1.41
CA ARG A 196 -25.69 -11.60 2.67
C ARG A 196 -26.24 -13.02 2.48
N ASP A 197 -25.82 -13.69 1.41
CA ASP A 197 -26.18 -15.07 1.15
C ASP A 197 -24.86 -15.84 1.14
N GLY A 198 -24.68 -16.74 2.12
CA GLY A 198 -23.44 -17.46 2.42
C GLY A 198 -22.95 -18.44 1.34
N ALA A 199 -23.02 -18.05 0.07
CA ALA A 199 -22.34 -18.71 -1.03
C ALA A 199 -21.07 -17.91 -1.34
N GLY A 200 -19.92 -18.45 -0.95
CA GLY A 200 -18.63 -17.96 -1.41
C GLY A 200 -18.63 -17.78 -2.92
N TYR A 201 -17.99 -16.70 -3.38
CA TYR A 201 -17.87 -16.32 -4.78
C TYR A 201 -17.44 -17.52 -5.64
N ARG A 202 -18.32 -17.99 -6.54
CA ARG A 202 -18.07 -19.04 -7.54
C ARG A 202 -18.36 -18.51 -8.95
N GLY A 203 -17.65 -17.46 -9.36
CA GLY A 203 -17.73 -16.96 -10.74
C GLY A 203 -16.40 -16.37 -11.18
N PRO A 204 -16.08 -16.37 -12.49
CA PRO A 204 -14.92 -15.63 -12.97
C PRO A 204 -15.13 -14.13 -12.75
N TRP A 205 -14.05 -13.45 -12.35
CA TRP A 205 -14.01 -12.00 -12.18
C TRP A 205 -14.62 -11.29 -13.39
N PRO A 206 -15.49 -10.28 -13.21
CA PRO A 206 -15.93 -9.48 -14.34
C PRO A 206 -14.70 -8.77 -14.91
N GLU A 207 -14.41 -9.02 -16.20
CA GLU A 207 -13.39 -8.29 -16.93
C GLU A 207 -13.61 -6.78 -16.78
N PRO A 208 -12.55 -5.97 -16.60
CA PRO A 208 -12.71 -4.53 -16.60
C PRO A 208 -13.29 -4.13 -17.95
N ALA A 209 -14.42 -3.43 -17.93
CA ALA A 209 -15.09 -2.94 -19.13
C ALA A 209 -14.10 -2.12 -19.96
N CYS A 210 -13.51 -2.76 -20.98
CA CYS A 210 -12.69 -2.10 -21.97
C CYS A 210 -13.62 -1.15 -22.72
N ARG A 211 -13.64 0.13 -22.33
CA ARG A 211 -14.31 1.17 -23.12
C ARG A 211 -13.62 1.16 -24.48
N ARG A 212 -14.33 0.68 -25.50
CA ARG A 212 -13.92 0.87 -26.89
C ARG A 212 -13.68 2.38 -27.08
N PRO A 213 -12.53 2.80 -27.63
CA PRO A 213 -12.35 4.19 -28.02
C PRO A 213 -13.49 4.56 -28.95
N SER A 214 -14.19 5.66 -28.65
CA SER A 214 -15.14 6.28 -29.58
C SER A 214 -14.43 6.49 -30.91
N ALA A 215 -15.07 6.06 -32.00
CA ALA A 215 -14.55 6.15 -33.36
C ALA A 215 -13.88 7.50 -33.61
N VAL A 216 -12.58 7.48 -33.84
CA VAL A 216 -11.84 8.62 -34.39
C VAL A 216 -12.49 8.94 -35.74
N ARG A 217 -13.01 10.15 -35.89
CA ARG A 217 -13.48 10.66 -37.18
C ARG A 217 -12.31 10.56 -38.16
N GLN A 218 -12.49 9.79 -39.22
CA GLN A 218 -11.51 9.68 -40.31
C GLN A 218 -11.25 11.06 -40.92
N PRO A 219 -9.99 11.42 -41.22
CA PRO A 219 -9.72 12.52 -42.13
C PRO A 219 -10.12 12.12 -43.55
N VAL A 220 -10.70 13.08 -44.27
CA VAL A 220 -11.06 12.98 -45.69
C VAL A 220 -9.79 12.69 -46.50
N VAL A 221 -9.72 11.52 -47.14
CA VAL A 221 -8.65 11.17 -48.10
C VAL A 221 -9.18 11.39 -49.51
N TYR A 222 -8.54 12.31 -50.24
CA TYR A 222 -8.70 12.47 -51.69
C TYR A 222 -7.97 11.33 -52.42
N GLY A 223 -8.68 10.67 -53.34
CA GLY A 223 -8.17 10.12 -54.61
C GLY A 223 -7.03 9.07 -54.59
N SER A 224 -7.40 7.82 -54.83
CA SER A 224 -6.56 6.72 -55.39
C SER A 224 -6.17 7.01 -56.88
N PRO A 225 -5.38 6.17 -57.63
CA PRO A 225 -4.96 4.78 -57.37
C PRO A 225 -3.53 4.36 -57.81
N ALA A 226 -3.06 3.19 -57.37
CA ALA A 226 -2.51 2.09 -58.22
C ALA A 226 -1.60 1.10 -57.44
N GLY A 227 -1.74 -0.20 -57.75
CA GLY A 227 -0.71 -1.24 -57.61
C GLY A 227 -0.70 -2.02 -56.29
N SER A 228 -1.41 -3.15 -56.18
CA SER A 228 -0.94 -4.53 -56.49
C SER A 228 0.00 -5.15 -55.44
N GLY A 229 -0.44 -6.25 -54.80
CA GLY A 229 0.46 -7.32 -54.34
C GLY A 229 0.29 -7.80 -52.90
N CYS A 230 -0.60 -8.79 -52.68
CA CYS A 230 -0.54 -9.66 -51.51
C CYS A 230 0.66 -10.62 -51.58
N ARG A 231 1.36 -10.86 -50.45
CA ARG A 231 1.71 -12.20 -49.94
C ARG A 231 2.38 -12.14 -48.56
N CYS A 232 1.84 -12.94 -47.64
CA CYS A 232 2.46 -13.31 -46.36
C CYS A 232 3.49 -14.44 -46.56
N SER A 233 4.59 -14.43 -45.81
CA SER A 233 5.42 -15.61 -45.51
C SER A 233 6.26 -15.35 -44.26
N ALA A 234 6.13 -16.22 -43.26
CA ALA A 234 6.99 -16.29 -42.08
C ALA A 234 8.30 -17.04 -42.38
N PRO A 235 9.39 -16.84 -41.62
CA PRO A 235 10.47 -17.81 -41.56
C PRO A 235 10.59 -18.52 -40.20
N ALA A 236 10.99 -19.78 -40.31
CA ALA A 236 11.18 -20.78 -39.26
C ALA A 236 12.45 -20.57 -38.41
N ALA A 237 12.45 -21.21 -37.24
CA ALA A 237 13.58 -21.30 -36.31
C ALA A 237 14.73 -22.19 -36.84
N PRO A 238 15.98 -22.00 -36.35
CA PRO A 238 17.00 -23.03 -36.40
C PRO A 238 17.40 -23.58 -35.01
N ALA A 239 17.92 -24.80 -35.07
CA ALA A 239 18.14 -25.77 -34.00
C ALA A 239 19.45 -25.60 -33.20
N LYS A 240 19.53 -26.33 -32.07
CA LYS A 240 20.69 -26.57 -31.20
C LYS A 240 21.90 -27.18 -31.94
N PRO A 241 23.10 -27.04 -31.38
CA PRO A 241 24.13 -28.08 -31.44
C PRO A 241 24.36 -28.75 -30.07
N ALA A 242 24.76 -30.02 -30.12
CA ALA A 242 25.17 -30.86 -28.99
C ALA A 242 26.70 -31.04 -28.97
N CYS A 243 27.25 -31.14 -27.74
CA CYS A 243 28.43 -31.88 -27.26
C CYS A 243 29.81 -31.75 -27.96
N CYS A 244 30.83 -31.34 -27.18
CA CYS A 244 31.97 -32.17 -26.71
C CYS A 244 33.12 -31.29 -26.20
N GLY A 245 33.74 -31.67 -25.07
CA GLY A 245 34.93 -31.03 -24.48
C GLY A 245 34.88 -31.02 -22.96
#